data_AF-A0A2D9K3I4-F1
#
_entry.id   AF-A0A2D9K3I4-F1
#
_cell.length_a   1.000
_cell.length_b   1.000
_cell.length_c   1.000
_cell.angle_alpha   90.00
_cell.angle_beta   90.00
_cell.angle_gamma   90.00
#
_symmetry.space_group_name_H-M   'P 1'
#
loop_
_entity.id
_entity.type
_entity.pdbx_description
1 polymer ?
#
loop_
_entity_poly.entity_id
_entity_poly.type
_entity_poly.pdbx_seq_one_letter_code
_entity_poly.pdbx_strand_id
1 'polypeptide(L)'
;MKIASIILSLIISNILVNAQVSDELDNTDIYGDLSKYLSWPMSATAFSGDDLRMLNRFDDRQLADLIPNFSKTDTGIGSFGDVISIRGLTNTPFFSSPSVVQYVDDVPSGNVYSHTASFYGTEKVEILRGAQSTLFGVNSYGGVINIESKRPSDRLESSITSSIADYDTFSVDGSLMGPLNDENTISYRLGISHYERDGVLNNPFLNISPDFQDHLSYGGSLYWNPNDNLEISLSASFDDFNDGAHRLTPLGQDPFTLNSDIVGSSIQESESMSLRIKNSGESFDFLSVTYGRNWKLNPYHFDLDFSPNPGSESKIFQTQESRGQEFRFSSIEGGTWDWAAGASYADIDVTGNTTRSFFIPLPPEFGGGFAPVTTTTDYSLNEESYGLFGQVSYNGIENVGVHLGLRGDQYDKSINRSAFGLSGPVPNIDE
;
A
#
# COMPACT_ATOMS: atom_id res chain seq x y z
N MET A 1 19.96 -8.39 -14.32
CA MET A 1 19.62 -9.14 -15.58
C MET A 1 18.66 -8.34 -16.52
N LYS A 2 18.97 -8.13 -17.81
CA LYS A 2 18.04 -7.48 -18.77
C LYS A 2 16.99 -8.48 -19.29
N ILE A 3 15.79 -8.46 -18.70
CA ILE A 3 14.66 -9.26 -19.17
C ILE A 3 13.70 -8.34 -19.93
N ALA A 4 13.64 -8.48 -21.25
CA ALA A 4 12.56 -7.92 -22.04
C ALA A 4 11.44 -8.96 -22.13
N SER A 5 10.40 -8.81 -21.30
CA SER A 5 9.22 -9.67 -21.35
C SER A 5 8.07 -8.94 -22.04
N ILE A 6 7.69 -9.39 -23.24
CA ILE A 6 6.42 -8.98 -23.87
C ILE A 6 5.35 -9.91 -23.32
N ILE A 7 4.62 -9.48 -22.28
CA ILE A 7 3.45 -10.20 -21.79
C ILE A 7 2.24 -9.73 -22.62
N LEU A 8 1.85 -10.54 -23.60
CA LEU A 8 0.61 -10.35 -24.33
C LEU A 8 -0.54 -10.95 -23.51
N SER A 9 -1.18 -10.16 -22.65
CA SER A 9 -2.40 -10.59 -21.96
C SER A 9 -3.61 -10.37 -22.87
N LEU A 10 -4.02 -11.43 -23.59
CA LEU A 10 -5.29 -11.43 -24.31
C LEU A 10 -6.42 -11.78 -23.33
N ILE A 11 -7.03 -10.77 -22.71
CA ILE A 11 -8.22 -10.98 -21.87
C ILE A 11 -9.43 -11.05 -22.80
N ILE A 12 -9.89 -12.26 -23.11
CA ILE A 12 -11.22 -12.47 -23.68
C ILE A 12 -12.19 -12.44 -22.49
N SER A 13 -12.86 -11.31 -22.26
CA SER A 13 -13.92 -11.24 -21.27
C SER A 13 -15.09 -12.12 -21.71
N ASN A 14 -15.63 -12.90 -20.77
CA ASN A 14 -16.90 -13.59 -20.97
C ASN A 14 -18.00 -12.55 -21.20
N ILE A 15 -19.02 -12.93 -21.97
CA ILE A 15 -20.26 -12.18 -22.14
C ILE A 15 -20.87 -11.98 -20.75
N LEU A 16 -20.65 -10.81 -20.15
CA LEU A 16 -21.38 -10.37 -18.96
C LEU A 16 -22.66 -9.70 -19.45
N VAL A 17 -23.78 -10.38 -19.21
CA VAL A 17 -25.10 -9.77 -19.35
C VAL A 17 -25.21 -8.73 -18.24
N ASN A 18 -25.06 -7.46 -18.60
CA ASN A 18 -25.33 -6.35 -17.68
C ASN A 18 -26.85 -6.26 -17.52
N ALA A 19 -27.33 -6.40 -16.28
CA ALA A 19 -28.68 -6.04 -15.91
C ALA A 19 -28.62 -5.40 -14.53
N GLN A 20 -28.27 -4.12 -14.49
CA GLN A 20 -28.95 -3.16 -13.61
C GLN A 20 -28.75 -1.75 -14.15
N VAL A 21 -29.89 -1.05 -14.22
CA VAL A 21 -30.06 0.27 -14.82
C VAL A 21 -29.28 1.30 -14.01
N SER A 22 -28.48 2.12 -14.69
CA SER A 22 -27.60 3.16 -14.13
C SER A 22 -28.34 4.22 -13.31
N ASP A 23 -29.64 4.39 -13.54
CA ASP A 23 -30.40 5.53 -13.00
C ASP A 23 -30.90 5.32 -11.56
N GLU A 24 -30.73 4.12 -10.97
CA GLU A 24 -31.16 3.83 -9.58
C GLU A 24 -30.02 3.87 -8.55
N LEU A 25 -28.75 3.90 -8.99
CA LEU A 25 -27.59 4.02 -8.11
C LEU A 25 -27.34 5.45 -7.60
N ASP A 26 -28.05 6.44 -8.15
CA ASP A 26 -27.78 7.86 -7.91
C ASP A 26 -28.48 8.42 -6.65
N ASN A 27 -29.31 7.63 -5.95
CA ASN A 27 -30.10 8.15 -4.82
C ASN A 27 -30.18 7.27 -3.57
N THR A 28 -29.63 6.06 -3.58
CA THR A 28 -29.57 5.20 -2.39
C THR A 28 -28.44 4.18 -2.52
N ASP A 29 -27.16 4.55 -2.43
CA ASP A 29 -26.15 3.50 -2.40
C ASP A 29 -24.88 3.86 -1.64
N ILE A 30 -24.46 2.90 -0.81
CA ILE A 30 -23.33 2.91 0.14
C ILE A 30 -21.98 2.86 -0.62
N TYR A 31 -21.99 3.15 -1.92
CA TYR A 31 -20.88 2.98 -2.83
C TYR A 31 -20.53 4.32 -3.50
N GLY A 32 -19.25 4.69 -3.48
CA GLY A 32 -18.75 5.95 -4.06
C GLY A 32 -18.89 6.04 -5.58
N ASP A 33 -18.62 7.22 -6.14
CA ASP A 33 -18.74 7.48 -7.59
C ASP A 33 -17.74 6.66 -8.42
N LEU A 34 -18.25 5.65 -9.12
CA LEU A 34 -17.53 4.81 -10.08
C LEU A 34 -17.87 5.16 -11.54
N SER A 35 -18.57 6.27 -11.84
CA SER A 35 -19.06 6.63 -13.19
C SER A 35 -18.01 6.39 -14.29
N LYS A 36 -16.77 6.84 -14.05
CA LYS A 36 -15.60 6.60 -14.91
C LYS A 36 -15.36 5.13 -15.23
N TYR A 37 -15.44 4.24 -14.23
CA TYR A 37 -15.17 2.81 -14.36
C TYR A 37 -16.39 1.97 -14.71
N LEU A 38 -17.61 2.43 -14.40
CA LEU A 38 -18.88 1.78 -14.75
C LEU A 38 -19.13 1.83 -16.27
N SER A 39 -18.52 2.79 -16.97
CA SER A 39 -18.46 2.78 -18.43
C SER A 39 -17.65 1.61 -18.98
N TRP A 40 -16.86 0.92 -18.14
CA TRP A 40 -16.05 -0.25 -18.50
C TRP A 40 -16.61 -1.52 -17.83
N PRO A 41 -16.67 -2.68 -18.51
CA PRO A 41 -17.05 -3.98 -17.99
C PRO A 41 -15.92 -4.54 -17.12
N MET A 42 -15.71 -3.89 -15.99
CA MET A 42 -14.77 -4.29 -14.96
C MET A 42 -15.47 -4.52 -13.63
N SER A 43 -14.78 -5.23 -12.75
CA SER A 43 -15.30 -5.55 -11.43
C SER A 43 -14.74 -4.56 -10.43
N ALA A 44 -15.43 -3.44 -10.25
CA ALA A 44 -15.08 -2.39 -9.30
C ALA A 44 -15.99 -2.43 -8.07
N THR A 45 -15.51 -1.87 -6.96
CA THR A 45 -16.30 -1.52 -5.78
C THR A 45 -15.74 -0.18 -5.29
N ALA A 46 -16.59 0.79 -4.94
CA ALA A 46 -16.14 2.04 -4.35
C ALA A 46 -16.89 2.32 -3.06
N PHE A 47 -16.29 3.05 -2.14
CA PHE A 47 -16.92 3.54 -0.92
C PHE A 47 -16.66 5.04 -0.83
N SER A 48 -17.67 5.84 -0.48
CA SER A 48 -17.42 7.24 -0.15
C SER A 48 -16.76 7.34 1.23
N GLY A 49 -16.11 8.46 1.51
CA GLY A 49 -15.55 8.74 2.83
C GLY A 49 -16.61 8.77 3.93
N ASP A 50 -17.84 9.19 3.60
CA ASP A 50 -18.96 9.13 4.52
C ASP A 50 -19.39 7.69 4.83
N ASP A 51 -19.42 6.82 3.82
CA ASP A 51 -19.71 5.39 4.03
C ASP A 51 -18.67 4.74 4.92
N LEU A 52 -17.39 5.00 4.67
CA LEU A 52 -16.29 4.47 5.48
C LEU A 52 -16.38 4.93 6.93
N ARG A 53 -16.70 6.21 7.16
CA ARG A 53 -16.97 6.75 8.50
C ARG A 53 -18.17 6.08 9.16
N MET A 54 -19.29 5.94 8.45
CA MET A 54 -20.51 5.31 8.97
C MET A 54 -20.31 3.84 9.32
N LEU A 55 -19.50 3.13 8.54
CA LEU A 55 -19.17 1.73 8.75
C LEU A 55 -18.05 1.54 9.78
N ASN A 56 -17.47 2.63 10.31
CA ASN A 56 -16.32 2.59 11.22
C ASN A 56 -15.16 1.80 10.61
N ARG A 57 -14.86 2.08 9.33
CA ARG A 57 -13.86 1.41 8.49
C ARG A 57 -12.73 2.39 8.17
N PHE A 58 -11.61 2.26 8.86
CA PHE A 58 -10.50 3.22 8.80
C PHE A 58 -9.18 2.63 8.30
N ASP A 59 -9.14 1.32 8.08
CA ASP A 59 -7.98 0.64 7.54
C ASP A 59 -8.37 -0.32 6.39
N ASP A 60 -7.40 -0.68 5.57
CA ASP A 60 -7.54 -1.60 4.44
C ASP A 60 -7.88 -3.04 4.87
N ARG A 61 -7.58 -3.43 6.12
CA ARG A 61 -7.98 -4.73 6.69
C ARG A 61 -9.48 -4.80 6.86
N GLN A 62 -10.11 -3.75 7.36
CA GLN A 62 -11.56 -3.74 7.60
C GLN A 62 -12.35 -3.62 6.28
N LEU A 63 -11.72 -3.16 5.20
CA LEU A 63 -12.29 -3.24 3.84
C LEU A 63 -12.41 -4.69 3.35
N ALA A 64 -11.58 -5.60 3.84
CA ALA A 64 -11.62 -7.01 3.44
C ALA A 64 -12.93 -7.70 3.80
N ASP A 65 -13.61 -7.23 4.86
CA ASP A 65 -14.90 -7.77 5.28
C ASP A 65 -16.05 -7.38 4.32
N LEU A 66 -15.87 -6.34 3.52
CA LEU A 66 -16.92 -5.76 2.68
C LEU A 66 -16.80 -6.14 1.21
N ILE A 67 -15.58 -6.49 0.76
CA ILE A 67 -15.29 -6.64 -0.66
C ILE A 67 -15.19 -8.12 -1.02
N PRO A 68 -16.04 -8.64 -1.92
CA PRO A 68 -15.96 -10.04 -2.31
C PRO A 68 -14.68 -10.31 -3.12
N ASN A 69 -14.07 -11.45 -2.82
CA ASN A 69 -12.79 -11.89 -3.38
C ASN A 69 -11.62 -10.94 -3.07
N PHE A 70 -11.69 -10.21 -1.97
CA PHE A 70 -10.57 -9.46 -1.40
C PHE A 70 -10.15 -10.12 -0.09
N SER A 71 -8.85 -10.19 0.18
CA SER A 71 -8.33 -10.66 1.46
C SER A 71 -7.03 -9.95 1.77
N LYS A 72 -6.84 -9.55 3.02
CA LYS A 72 -5.57 -9.06 3.55
C LYS A 72 -5.10 -9.99 4.66
N THR A 73 -3.85 -10.42 4.59
CA THR A 73 -3.15 -11.07 5.71
C THR A 73 -2.37 -9.99 6.45
N ASP A 74 -2.80 -9.72 7.68
CA ASP A 74 -2.15 -8.81 8.62
C ASP A 74 -1.14 -9.60 9.45
N THR A 75 0.12 -9.17 9.39
CA THR A 75 1.23 -9.74 10.17
C THR A 75 1.28 -9.17 11.60
N GLY A 76 0.57 -8.07 11.86
CA GLY A 76 0.53 -7.39 13.15
C GLY A 76 1.71 -6.46 13.40
N ILE A 77 2.58 -6.23 12.40
CA ILE A 77 3.77 -5.36 12.49
C ILE A 77 3.73 -4.19 11.51
N GLY A 78 2.52 -3.75 11.16
CA GLY A 78 2.24 -2.57 10.33
C GLY A 78 2.81 -2.69 8.92
N SER A 79 2.03 -3.13 7.94
CA SER A 79 2.40 -3.17 6.50
C SER A 79 3.62 -4.00 6.07
N PHE A 80 4.68 -4.14 6.87
CA PHE A 80 5.85 -4.95 6.57
C PHE A 80 5.50 -6.44 6.62
N GLY A 81 5.41 -7.07 5.44
CA GLY A 81 5.03 -8.48 5.33
C GLY A 81 3.53 -8.71 5.19
N ASP A 82 2.71 -7.65 5.22
CA ASP A 82 1.30 -7.76 4.92
C ASP A 82 1.11 -8.17 3.45
N VAL A 83 0.11 -9.03 3.24
CA VAL A 83 -0.17 -9.58 1.92
C VAL A 83 -1.61 -9.30 1.54
N ILE A 84 -1.80 -8.49 0.51
CA ILE A 84 -3.12 -8.22 -0.08
C ILE A 84 -3.33 -9.19 -1.25
N SER A 85 -4.55 -9.69 -1.37
CA SER A 85 -4.96 -10.60 -2.43
C SER A 85 -6.33 -10.21 -2.97
N ILE A 86 -6.44 -10.21 -4.29
CA ILE A 86 -7.70 -10.03 -5.02
C ILE A 86 -7.86 -11.22 -5.96
N ARG A 87 -9.01 -11.91 -5.88
CA ARG A 87 -9.31 -13.14 -6.64
C ARG A 87 -8.26 -14.26 -6.46
N GLY A 88 -7.61 -14.30 -5.30
CA GLY A 88 -6.57 -15.28 -4.97
C GLY A 88 -5.21 -14.99 -5.60
N LEU A 89 -5.07 -13.90 -6.35
CA LEU A 89 -3.77 -13.42 -6.83
C LEU A 89 -3.10 -12.64 -5.72
N THR A 90 -1.88 -13.05 -5.39
CA THR A 90 -1.14 -12.53 -4.26
C THR A 90 0.35 -12.48 -4.54
N ASN A 91 1.11 -11.84 -3.66
CA ASN A 91 2.57 -11.74 -3.70
C ASN A 91 3.20 -12.57 -2.58
N THR A 92 4.46 -12.95 -2.72
CA THR A 92 5.20 -13.52 -1.59
C THR A 92 5.55 -12.41 -0.61
N PRO A 93 5.43 -12.64 0.71
CA PRO A 93 5.88 -11.64 1.68
C PRO A 93 7.39 -11.43 1.53
N PHE A 94 7.82 -10.16 1.60
CA PHE A 94 9.22 -9.70 1.66
C PHE A 94 10.10 -9.77 0.40
N PHE A 95 9.73 -10.45 -0.69
CA PHE A 95 10.65 -10.69 -1.82
C PHE A 95 10.04 -10.57 -3.22
N SER A 96 8.88 -9.94 -3.38
CA SER A 96 8.24 -9.80 -4.69
C SER A 96 7.52 -8.47 -4.87
N SER A 97 7.35 -8.07 -6.14
CA SER A 97 6.50 -6.94 -6.48
C SER A 97 5.06 -7.19 -6.02
N PRO A 98 4.36 -6.15 -5.53
CA PRO A 98 2.99 -6.30 -5.04
C PRO A 98 2.06 -6.80 -6.15
N SER A 99 1.16 -7.71 -5.80
CA SER A 99 0.13 -8.21 -6.72
C SER A 99 -1.03 -7.22 -6.88
N VAL A 100 -1.34 -6.53 -5.78
CA VAL A 100 -2.34 -5.49 -5.66
C VAL A 100 -1.61 -4.22 -5.28
N VAL A 101 -1.84 -3.13 -6.02
CA VAL A 101 -1.13 -1.86 -5.80
C VAL A 101 -2.11 -0.86 -5.21
N GLN A 102 -1.68 -0.17 -4.16
CA GLN A 102 -2.40 0.94 -3.57
C GLN A 102 -1.94 2.25 -4.21
N TYR A 103 -2.90 3.11 -4.53
CA TYR A 103 -2.71 4.47 -5.01
C TYR A 103 -3.38 5.43 -4.03
N VAL A 104 -2.71 6.50 -3.65
CA VAL A 104 -3.28 7.61 -2.86
C VAL A 104 -3.05 8.89 -3.65
N ASP A 105 -4.13 9.58 -4.01
CA ASP A 105 -4.07 10.81 -4.82
C ASP A 105 -3.23 10.64 -6.11
N ASP A 106 -3.46 9.54 -6.84
CA ASP A 106 -2.73 9.12 -8.05
C ASP A 106 -1.25 8.75 -7.85
N VAL A 107 -0.72 8.82 -6.63
CA VAL A 107 0.63 8.37 -6.29
C VAL A 107 0.58 6.89 -5.95
N PRO A 108 1.42 6.04 -6.54
CA PRO A 108 1.58 4.66 -6.09
C PRO A 108 2.09 4.68 -4.64
N SER A 109 1.20 4.39 -3.70
CA SER A 109 1.44 4.49 -2.26
C SER A 109 1.35 3.09 -1.67
N GLY A 110 2.37 2.28 -1.95
CA GLY A 110 2.61 1.08 -1.18
C GLY A 110 2.98 -0.17 -1.95
N ASN A 111 3.59 -1.07 -1.21
CA ASN A 111 4.10 -2.37 -1.62
C ASN A 111 4.08 -3.31 -0.41
N VAL A 112 4.65 -4.51 -0.57
CA VAL A 112 4.74 -5.55 0.47
C VAL A 112 5.45 -5.12 1.77
N TYR A 113 6.10 -3.96 1.78
CA TYR A 113 6.79 -3.41 2.94
C TYR A 113 6.04 -2.24 3.59
N SER A 114 5.09 -1.64 2.86
CA SER A 114 4.52 -0.36 3.27
C SER A 114 3.17 -0.07 2.61
N HIS A 115 2.15 0.24 3.39
CA HIS A 115 0.84 0.70 2.92
C HIS A 115 0.40 1.88 3.79
N THR A 116 -0.36 2.82 3.23
CA THR A 116 -0.86 3.97 4.00
C THR A 116 -1.98 3.48 4.92
N ALA A 117 -1.78 3.60 6.23
CA ALA A 117 -2.69 3.06 7.24
C ALA A 117 -3.84 4.00 7.62
N SER A 118 -3.73 5.31 7.35
CA SER A 118 -4.72 6.30 7.82
C SER A 118 -5.46 7.00 6.68
N PHE A 119 -6.80 6.88 6.71
CA PHE A 119 -7.75 7.48 5.78
C PHE A 119 -8.25 8.86 6.22
N TYR A 120 -7.39 9.73 6.76
CA TYR A 120 -7.82 11.05 7.20
C TYR A 120 -8.28 11.93 6.01
N GLY A 121 -9.54 12.40 6.07
CA GLY A 121 -10.10 13.25 5.02
C GLY A 121 -10.25 12.55 3.66
N THR A 122 -10.55 11.25 3.65
CA THR A 122 -10.81 10.49 2.41
C THR A 122 -12.13 10.92 1.77
N GLU A 123 -12.11 11.12 0.45
CA GLU A 123 -13.31 11.36 -0.37
C GLU A 123 -13.92 10.04 -0.82
N LYS A 124 -13.08 9.14 -1.33
CA LYS A 124 -13.50 7.81 -1.77
C LYS A 124 -12.35 6.82 -1.80
N VAL A 125 -12.71 5.55 -1.69
CA VAL A 125 -11.82 4.41 -1.92
C VAL A 125 -12.43 3.52 -2.98
N GLU A 126 -11.69 3.21 -4.02
CA GLU A 126 -12.09 2.40 -5.16
C GLU A 126 -11.20 1.15 -5.24
N ILE A 127 -11.81 -0.01 -5.43
CA ILE A 127 -11.12 -1.30 -5.51
C ILE A 127 -11.45 -1.91 -6.86
N LEU A 128 -10.45 -1.90 -7.75
CA LEU A 128 -10.52 -2.41 -9.10
C LEU A 128 -9.97 -3.83 -9.13
N ARG A 129 -10.81 -4.82 -9.42
CA ARG A 129 -10.45 -6.24 -9.31
C ARG A 129 -10.00 -6.83 -10.64
N GLY A 130 -8.86 -7.52 -10.61
CA GLY A 130 -8.19 -8.05 -11.80
C GLY A 130 -7.18 -7.04 -12.38
N ALA A 131 -6.39 -7.49 -13.36
CA ALA A 131 -5.29 -6.70 -13.90
C ALA A 131 -5.73 -5.30 -14.37
N GLN A 132 -5.06 -4.27 -13.84
CA GLN A 132 -5.30 -2.85 -14.18
C GLN A 132 -4.07 -2.18 -14.80
N SER A 133 -3.12 -2.98 -15.30
CA SER A 133 -1.86 -2.48 -15.82
C SER A 133 -2.01 -1.61 -17.09
N THR A 134 -3.18 -1.58 -17.71
CA THR A 134 -3.49 -0.74 -18.89
C THR A 134 -3.96 0.66 -18.53
N LEU A 135 -4.07 0.96 -17.24
CA LEU A 135 -4.63 2.21 -16.70
C LEU A 135 -3.72 2.92 -15.72
N PHE A 136 -2.91 2.14 -15.00
CA PHE A 136 -2.00 2.62 -13.98
C PHE A 136 -0.55 2.31 -14.34
N GLY A 137 0.35 3.19 -13.92
CA GLY A 137 1.76 3.14 -14.24
C GLY A 137 2.51 2.00 -13.59
N VAL A 138 2.16 1.66 -12.35
CA VAL A 138 2.70 0.48 -11.67
C VAL A 138 1.92 -0.75 -12.13
N ASN A 139 2.65 -1.78 -12.51
CA ASN A 139 2.05 -3.03 -12.95
C ASN A 139 1.30 -3.68 -11.78
N SER A 140 0.01 -3.91 -11.97
CA SER A 140 -0.84 -4.64 -11.02
C SER A 140 -1.64 -5.71 -11.76
N TYR A 141 -1.33 -6.97 -11.46
CA TYR A 141 -2.02 -8.12 -12.06
C TYR A 141 -3.19 -8.63 -11.20
N GLY A 142 -3.19 -8.35 -9.89
CA GLY A 142 -4.26 -8.72 -8.96
C GLY A 142 -5.38 -7.67 -8.88
N GLY A 143 -5.02 -6.38 -8.88
CA GLY A 143 -5.99 -5.28 -8.80
C GLY A 143 -5.42 -4.00 -8.19
N VAL A 144 -6.21 -2.94 -8.15
CA VAL A 144 -5.79 -1.64 -7.62
C VAL A 144 -6.72 -1.21 -6.51
N ILE A 145 -6.15 -0.66 -5.43
CA ILE A 145 -6.87 0.08 -4.40
C ILE A 145 -6.53 1.55 -4.64
N ASN A 146 -7.47 2.33 -5.16
CA ASN A 146 -7.30 3.76 -5.40
C ASN A 146 -8.01 4.56 -4.30
N ILE A 147 -7.26 5.39 -3.59
CA ILE A 147 -7.76 6.23 -2.51
C ILE A 147 -7.64 7.67 -2.97
N GLU A 148 -8.77 8.35 -3.02
CA GLU A 148 -8.83 9.77 -3.33
C GLU A 148 -9.16 10.53 -2.06
N SER A 149 -8.31 11.49 -1.74
CA SER A 149 -8.49 12.32 -0.57
C SER A 149 -9.31 13.56 -0.94
N LYS A 150 -10.15 14.02 -0.02
CA LYS A 150 -11.06 15.15 -0.21
C LYS A 150 -10.32 16.41 -0.65
N ARG A 151 -10.80 17.02 -1.73
CA ARG A 151 -10.28 18.30 -2.25
C ARG A 151 -10.90 19.46 -1.47
N PRO A 152 -10.14 20.54 -1.19
CA PRO A 152 -10.68 21.71 -0.51
C PRO A 152 -11.80 22.35 -1.32
N SER A 153 -12.85 22.80 -0.64
CA SER A 153 -13.89 23.63 -1.25
C SER A 153 -13.56 25.13 -1.14
N ASP A 154 -14.47 25.95 -1.64
CA ASP A 154 -14.48 27.41 -1.63
C ASP A 154 -14.57 28.03 -0.21
N ARG A 155 -14.65 27.18 0.83
CA ARG A 155 -14.82 27.58 2.23
C ARG A 155 -13.88 26.79 3.13
N LEU A 156 -13.63 27.35 4.32
CA LEU A 156 -12.92 26.63 5.37
C LEU A 156 -13.77 25.44 5.85
N GLU A 157 -13.21 24.24 5.77
CA GLU A 157 -13.77 23.00 6.28
C GLU A 157 -12.81 22.37 7.28
N SER A 158 -13.35 21.83 8.38
CA SER A 158 -12.59 21.11 9.37
C SER A 158 -13.37 19.91 9.88
N SER A 159 -12.64 18.87 10.29
CA SER A 159 -13.19 17.70 10.95
C SER A 159 -12.30 17.30 12.11
N ILE A 160 -12.93 16.85 13.20
CA ILE A 160 -12.24 16.14 14.26
C ILE A 160 -13.09 14.93 14.64
N THR A 161 -12.45 13.77 14.68
CA THR A 161 -13.04 12.50 15.10
C THR A 161 -12.18 11.97 16.23
N SER A 162 -12.80 11.45 17.29
CA SER A 162 -12.08 10.74 18.33
C SER A 162 -12.83 9.47 18.72
N SER A 163 -12.08 8.43 19.05
CA SER A 163 -12.63 7.11 19.39
C SER A 163 -11.96 6.56 20.63
N ILE A 164 -12.73 5.81 21.42
CA ILE A 164 -12.24 4.93 22.48
C ILE A 164 -12.82 3.54 22.28
N ALA A 165 -12.03 2.48 22.45
CA ALA A 165 -12.49 1.11 22.26
C ALA A 165 -11.78 0.13 23.20
N ASP A 166 -12.05 -1.18 23.02
CA ASP A 166 -11.40 -2.25 23.78
C ASP A 166 -9.87 -2.21 23.66
N TYR A 167 -9.17 -2.88 24.58
CA TYR A 167 -7.70 -2.86 24.68
C TYR A 167 -7.14 -1.45 24.86
N ASP A 168 -7.85 -0.64 25.65
CA ASP A 168 -7.51 0.76 25.93
C ASP A 168 -7.18 1.55 24.65
N THR A 169 -7.89 1.24 23.55
CA THR A 169 -7.69 1.92 22.27
C THR A 169 -8.12 3.37 22.42
N PHE A 170 -7.29 4.29 21.93
CA PHE A 170 -7.66 5.67 21.70
C PHE A 170 -7.23 6.10 20.29
N SER A 171 -8.09 6.81 19.59
CA SER A 171 -7.73 7.40 18.30
C SER A 171 -8.26 8.82 18.16
N VAL A 172 -7.53 9.64 17.41
CA VAL A 172 -7.95 10.98 17.04
C VAL A 172 -7.52 11.30 15.62
N ASP A 173 -8.46 11.76 14.81
CA ASP A 173 -8.27 12.15 13.43
C ASP A 173 -8.73 13.60 13.24
N GLY A 174 -7.84 14.44 12.71
CA GLY A 174 -8.09 15.85 12.43
C GLY A 174 -7.86 16.16 10.96
N SER A 175 -8.75 16.97 10.37
CA SER A 175 -8.51 17.57 9.06
C SER A 175 -8.91 19.05 9.04
N LEU A 176 -8.17 19.83 8.26
CA LEU A 176 -8.42 21.25 8.03
C LEU A 176 -8.10 21.58 6.59
N MET A 177 -9.03 22.19 5.86
CA MET A 177 -8.82 22.55 4.47
C MET A 177 -9.62 23.80 4.08
N GLY A 178 -9.20 24.51 3.05
CA GLY A 178 -9.91 25.66 2.52
C GLY A 178 -9.06 26.52 1.59
N PRO A 179 -9.59 27.66 1.12
CA PRO A 179 -8.86 28.58 0.26
C PRO A 179 -7.76 29.35 1.03
N LEU A 180 -6.66 29.67 0.35
CA LEU A 180 -5.57 30.53 0.85
C LEU A 180 -5.65 31.96 0.31
N ASN A 181 -6.44 32.20 -0.74
CA ASN A 181 -6.62 33.50 -1.37
C ASN A 181 -8.09 33.77 -1.71
N ASP A 182 -8.43 35.05 -1.89
CA ASP A 182 -9.80 35.51 -2.15
C ASP A 182 -10.34 35.00 -3.50
N GLU A 183 -9.47 34.72 -4.46
CA GLU A 183 -9.87 34.18 -5.76
C GLU A 183 -10.12 32.65 -5.74
N ASN A 184 -9.92 31.97 -4.60
CA ASN A 184 -10.03 30.52 -4.44
C ASN A 184 -9.17 29.70 -5.43
N THR A 185 -8.17 30.32 -6.05
CA THR A 185 -7.25 29.64 -6.98
C THR A 185 -6.15 28.89 -6.27
N ILE A 186 -5.86 29.20 -5.00
CA ILE A 186 -4.92 28.46 -4.16
C ILE A 186 -5.68 27.95 -2.95
N SER A 187 -5.58 26.66 -2.67
CA SER A 187 -6.18 26.06 -1.49
C SER A 187 -5.22 25.09 -0.80
N TYR A 188 -5.54 24.72 0.44
CA TYR A 188 -4.72 23.86 1.25
C TYR A 188 -5.54 22.76 1.91
N ARG A 189 -4.87 21.66 2.24
CA ARG A 189 -5.35 20.61 3.14
C ARG A 189 -4.25 20.28 4.14
N LEU A 190 -4.63 20.08 5.39
CA LEU A 190 -3.81 19.55 6.48
C LEU A 190 -4.56 18.40 7.12
N GLY A 191 -3.84 17.38 7.54
CA GLY A 191 -4.39 16.25 8.27
C GLY A 191 -3.42 15.70 9.30
N ILE A 192 -3.98 15.17 10.37
CA ILE A 192 -3.27 14.48 11.44
C ILE A 192 -4.12 13.30 11.90
N SER A 193 -3.48 12.18 12.22
CA SER A 193 -4.10 10.99 12.77
C SER A 193 -3.17 10.43 13.84
N HIS A 194 -3.73 10.08 14.98
CA HIS A 194 -3.03 9.37 16.03
C HIS A 194 -3.88 8.20 16.51
N TYR A 195 -3.26 7.03 16.60
CA TYR A 195 -3.91 5.80 17.02
C TYR A 195 -3.01 5.09 18.02
N GLU A 196 -3.53 4.82 19.21
CA GLU A 196 -2.87 4.01 20.23
C GLU A 196 -3.77 2.84 20.65
N ARG A 197 -3.16 1.69 20.92
CA ARG A 197 -3.84 0.51 21.48
C ARG A 197 -2.87 -0.37 22.25
N ASP A 198 -3.31 -0.90 23.38
CA ASP A 198 -2.58 -1.95 24.09
C ASP A 198 -2.51 -3.28 23.30
N GLY A 199 -1.54 -4.10 23.68
CA GLY A 199 -1.35 -5.42 23.10
C GLY A 199 -2.48 -6.39 23.44
N VAL A 200 -2.80 -7.27 22.50
CA VAL A 200 -3.79 -8.34 22.68
C VAL A 200 -3.13 -9.59 23.25
N LEU A 201 -1.83 -9.79 22.99
CA LEU A 201 -1.04 -10.87 23.54
C LEU A 201 -0.64 -10.54 24.98
N ASN A 202 -0.69 -11.55 25.83
CA ASN A 202 -0.14 -11.48 27.18
C ASN A 202 1.21 -12.20 27.22
N ASN A 203 2.25 -11.50 27.68
CA ASN A 203 3.53 -12.12 27.98
C ASN A 203 3.74 -12.23 29.50
N PRO A 204 3.48 -13.40 30.11
CA PRO A 204 3.60 -13.56 31.56
C PRO A 204 5.06 -13.66 32.03
N PHE A 205 6.02 -13.91 31.14
CA PHE A 205 7.44 -13.94 31.50
C PHE A 205 7.98 -12.52 31.73
N LEU A 206 7.68 -11.60 30.81
CA LEU A 206 8.06 -10.19 30.90
C LEU A 206 7.02 -9.34 31.65
N ASN A 207 5.81 -9.86 31.85
CA ASN A 207 4.66 -9.17 32.42
C ASN A 207 4.27 -7.91 31.62
N ILE A 208 4.12 -8.06 30.31
CA ILE A 208 3.76 -7.00 29.35
C ILE A 208 2.77 -7.52 28.30
N SER A 209 2.12 -6.61 27.57
CA SER A 209 1.41 -6.91 26.32
C SER A 209 2.23 -6.42 25.13
N PRO A 210 3.02 -7.30 24.48
CA PRO A 210 4.13 -6.85 23.63
C PRO A 210 3.70 -6.35 22.25
N ASP A 211 2.49 -6.66 21.78
CA ASP A 211 1.97 -6.33 20.44
C ASP A 211 1.07 -5.07 20.42
N PHE A 212 1.41 -4.09 21.26
CA PHE A 212 0.77 -2.78 21.29
C PHE A 212 0.96 -2.05 19.95
N GLN A 213 0.18 -1.00 19.70
CA GLN A 213 0.31 -0.14 18.52
C GLN A 213 0.29 1.32 18.95
N ASP A 214 1.22 2.10 18.41
CA ASP A 214 1.29 3.56 18.54
C ASP A 214 1.65 4.15 17.18
N HIS A 215 0.69 4.80 16.55
CA HIS A 215 0.78 5.32 15.20
C HIS A 215 0.54 6.82 15.20
N LEU A 216 1.39 7.56 14.50
CA LEU A 216 1.22 8.97 14.20
C LEU A 216 1.38 9.20 12.70
N SER A 217 0.38 9.80 12.08
CA SER A 217 0.42 10.24 10.69
C SER A 217 0.07 11.72 10.63
N TYR A 218 0.79 12.49 9.81
CA TYR A 218 0.38 13.84 9.47
C TYR A 218 0.84 14.22 8.07
N GLY A 219 0.14 15.16 7.45
CA GLY A 219 0.49 15.60 6.12
C GLY A 219 -0.28 16.81 5.68
N GLY A 220 0.08 17.30 4.51
CA GLY A 220 -0.57 18.44 3.91
C GLY A 220 -0.40 18.49 2.40
N SER A 221 -1.30 19.23 1.78
CA SER A 221 -1.33 19.46 0.34
C SER A 221 -1.61 20.93 0.07
N LEU A 222 -0.90 21.52 -0.89
CA LEU A 222 -1.30 22.76 -1.54
C LEU A 222 -1.83 22.44 -2.92
N TYR A 223 -2.88 23.13 -3.31
CA TYR A 223 -3.50 23.07 -4.62
C TYR A 223 -3.47 24.45 -5.25
N TRP A 224 -3.14 24.50 -6.53
CA TRP A 224 -3.20 25.70 -7.34
C TRP A 224 -4.00 25.38 -8.59
N ASN A 225 -5.15 26.06 -8.72
CA ASN A 225 -6.08 25.99 -9.83
C ASN A 225 -6.08 27.35 -10.56
N PRO A 226 -5.19 27.58 -11.54
CA PRO A 226 -5.13 28.86 -12.24
C PRO A 226 -6.39 29.15 -13.07
N ASN A 227 -7.13 28.10 -13.43
CA ASN A 227 -8.40 28.09 -14.14
C ASN A 227 -9.12 26.75 -13.89
N ASP A 228 -10.33 26.59 -14.42
CA ASP A 228 -11.19 25.42 -14.18
C ASP A 228 -10.65 24.10 -14.74
N ASN A 229 -9.67 24.17 -15.65
CA ASN A 229 -9.16 22.99 -16.35
C ASN A 229 -7.84 22.49 -15.78
N LEU A 230 -7.05 23.34 -15.12
CA LEU A 230 -5.69 23.03 -14.68
C LEU A 230 -5.62 23.00 -13.16
N GLU A 231 -5.20 21.87 -12.60
CA GLU A 231 -4.87 21.70 -11.18
C GLU A 231 -3.39 21.31 -11.05
N ILE A 232 -2.66 22.03 -10.21
CA ILE A 232 -1.30 21.70 -9.80
C ILE A 232 -1.31 21.51 -8.29
N SER A 233 -0.94 20.34 -7.80
CA SER A 233 -0.91 20.07 -6.36
C SER A 233 0.43 19.55 -5.90
N LEU A 234 0.89 20.06 -4.76
CA LEU A 234 2.06 19.57 -4.05
C LEU A 234 1.61 18.97 -2.72
N SER A 235 1.96 17.71 -2.46
CA SER A 235 1.61 17.04 -1.21
C SER A 235 2.83 16.49 -0.50
N ALA A 236 2.79 16.45 0.83
CA ALA A 236 3.78 15.80 1.67
C ALA A 236 3.12 15.13 2.87
N SER A 237 3.64 13.98 3.29
CA SER A 237 3.18 13.25 4.47
C SER A 237 4.33 12.61 5.23
N PHE A 238 4.10 12.40 6.52
CA PHE A 238 4.98 11.72 7.45
C PHE A 238 4.17 10.73 8.29
N ASP A 239 4.71 9.52 8.45
CA ASP A 239 4.14 8.45 9.27
C ASP A 239 5.24 7.92 10.20
N ASP A 240 4.92 7.73 11.48
CA ASP A 240 5.77 7.10 12.50
C ASP A 240 4.93 6.08 13.28
N PHE A 241 5.23 4.80 13.05
CA PHE A 241 4.47 3.67 13.58
C PHE A 241 5.37 2.78 14.43
N ASN A 242 4.87 2.41 15.61
CA ASN A 242 5.46 1.43 16.50
C ASN A 242 4.42 0.33 16.83
N ASP A 243 4.62 -0.86 16.28
CA ASP A 243 3.71 -2.00 16.43
C ASP A 243 4.16 -3.05 17.45
N GLY A 244 5.19 -2.73 18.26
CA GLY A 244 5.70 -3.69 19.25
C GLY A 244 6.16 -5.01 18.62
N ALA A 245 5.91 -6.13 19.30
CA ALA A 245 6.28 -7.46 18.82
C ALA A 245 5.31 -8.03 17.79
N HIS A 246 5.87 -8.82 16.88
CA HIS A 246 5.10 -9.60 15.92
C HIS A 246 4.14 -10.57 16.61
N ARG A 247 2.91 -10.67 16.10
CA ARG A 247 1.83 -11.46 16.72
C ARG A 247 1.92 -12.95 16.39
N LEU A 248 3.03 -13.58 16.78
CA LEU A 248 3.22 -15.02 16.66
C LEU A 248 3.27 -15.68 18.03
N THR A 249 2.55 -16.79 18.16
CA THR A 249 2.55 -17.65 19.34
C THR A 249 2.83 -19.11 18.95
N PRO A 250 3.43 -19.92 19.85
CA PRO A 250 3.65 -21.34 19.58
C PRO A 250 2.34 -22.09 19.31
N LEU A 251 2.35 -22.98 18.32
CA LEU A 251 1.21 -23.84 18.02
C LEU A 251 0.91 -24.78 19.21
N GLY A 252 -0.38 -24.98 19.50
CA GLY A 252 -0.84 -25.90 20.54
C GLY A 252 -0.88 -25.33 21.96
N GLN A 253 -0.62 -24.04 22.13
CA GLN A 253 -0.85 -23.30 23.37
C GLN A 253 -2.00 -22.30 23.24
N ASP A 254 -2.29 -21.55 24.30
CA ASP A 254 -3.23 -20.43 24.23
C ASP A 254 -2.74 -19.42 23.19
N PRO A 255 -3.52 -19.14 22.13
CA PRO A 255 -3.11 -18.24 21.04
C PRO A 255 -2.89 -16.80 21.50
N PHE A 256 -3.35 -16.43 22.72
CA PHE A 256 -3.17 -15.11 23.31
C PHE A 256 -2.02 -15.03 24.32
N THR A 257 -1.25 -16.10 24.50
CA THR A 257 -0.11 -16.11 25.45
C THR A 257 1.22 -16.33 24.73
N LEU A 258 2.19 -15.44 24.97
CA LEU A 258 3.56 -15.50 24.43
C LEU A 258 4.56 -15.49 25.58
N ASN A 259 5.46 -16.48 25.69
CA ASN A 259 6.44 -16.53 26.80
C ASN A 259 7.83 -16.02 26.40
N SER A 260 7.92 -15.11 25.43
CA SER A 260 9.18 -14.56 24.89
C SER A 260 10.02 -13.85 25.97
N ASP A 261 11.34 -14.04 25.96
CA ASP A 261 12.29 -13.25 26.76
C ASP A 261 12.65 -11.90 26.13
N ILE A 262 12.24 -11.69 24.87
CA ILE A 262 12.41 -10.45 24.12
C ILE A 262 11.11 -9.64 24.12
N VAL A 263 11.22 -8.33 24.38
CA VAL A 263 10.09 -7.39 24.31
C VAL A 263 9.54 -7.30 22.88
N GLY A 264 10.45 -7.25 21.90
CA GLY A 264 10.13 -7.09 20.48
C GLY A 264 9.79 -5.65 20.09
N SER A 265 9.98 -5.32 18.82
CA SER A 265 9.65 -3.99 18.28
C SER A 265 9.48 -4.06 16.77
N SER A 266 8.61 -3.21 16.23
CA SER A 266 8.52 -2.90 14.81
C SER A 266 8.32 -1.41 14.67
N ILE A 267 9.42 -0.68 14.43
CA ILE A 267 9.41 0.78 14.30
C ILE A 267 9.56 1.14 12.83
N GLN A 268 8.60 1.87 12.29
CA GLN A 268 8.53 2.26 10.90
C GLN A 268 8.34 3.76 10.75
N GLU A 269 9.16 4.36 9.91
CA GLU A 269 9.03 5.76 9.53
C GLU A 269 8.82 5.86 8.02
N SER A 270 7.92 6.73 7.58
CA SER A 270 7.72 7.03 6.16
C SER A 270 7.64 8.52 5.93
N GLU A 271 8.33 8.99 4.89
CA GLU A 271 8.23 10.34 4.35
C GLU A 271 7.83 10.24 2.88
N SER A 272 6.80 10.96 2.47
CA SER A 272 6.36 10.99 1.07
C SER A 272 6.18 12.42 0.57
N MET A 273 6.51 12.66 -0.69
CA MET A 273 6.27 13.92 -1.38
C MET A 273 5.81 13.66 -2.80
N SER A 274 4.84 14.43 -3.28
CA SER A 274 4.37 14.33 -4.66
C SER A 274 4.03 15.68 -5.27
N LEU A 275 4.26 15.78 -6.57
CA LEU A 275 3.80 16.86 -7.43
C LEU A 275 2.87 16.26 -8.47
N ARG A 276 1.66 16.79 -8.55
CA ARG A 276 0.63 16.34 -9.48
C ARG A 276 0.17 17.52 -10.34
N ILE A 277 0.05 17.29 -11.63
CA ILE A 277 -0.45 18.27 -12.61
C ILE A 277 -1.55 17.59 -13.41
N LYS A 278 -2.78 18.05 -13.25
CA LYS A 278 -3.95 17.57 -13.98
C LYS A 278 -4.45 18.68 -14.90
N ASN A 279 -4.72 18.36 -16.16
CA ASN A 279 -5.33 19.27 -17.11
C ASN A 279 -6.49 18.60 -17.84
N SER A 280 -7.70 19.10 -17.64
CA SER A 280 -8.91 18.67 -18.33
C SER A 280 -9.07 19.44 -19.65
N GLY A 281 -8.70 18.83 -20.77
CA GLY A 281 -8.67 19.49 -22.07
C GLY A 281 -9.95 19.31 -22.88
N GLU A 282 -10.07 20.06 -24.00
CA GLU A 282 -11.21 19.91 -24.94
C GLU A 282 -11.11 18.68 -25.85
N SER A 283 -9.96 18.04 -25.93
CA SER A 283 -9.74 16.84 -26.76
C SER A 283 -9.31 15.62 -25.96
N PHE A 284 -8.62 15.84 -24.84
CA PHE A 284 -8.12 14.78 -23.96
C PHE A 284 -7.82 15.37 -22.58
N ASP A 285 -7.87 14.52 -21.58
CA ASP A 285 -7.37 14.81 -20.24
C ASP A 285 -5.92 14.38 -20.11
N PHE A 286 -5.14 15.14 -19.34
CA PHE A 286 -3.75 14.86 -19.05
C PHE A 286 -3.51 14.84 -17.54
N LEU A 287 -2.70 13.88 -17.10
CA LEU A 287 -2.21 13.78 -15.74
C LEU A 287 -0.71 13.51 -15.75
N SER A 288 0.04 14.27 -14.95
CA SER A 288 1.43 14.00 -14.61
C SER A 288 1.56 13.88 -13.10
N VAL A 289 2.22 12.82 -12.63
CA VAL A 289 2.51 12.61 -11.21
C VAL A 289 4.00 12.33 -11.06
N THR A 290 4.71 13.21 -10.35
CA THR A 290 6.07 12.99 -9.87
C THR A 290 6.01 12.70 -8.38
N TYR A 291 6.70 11.67 -7.91
CA TYR A 291 6.67 11.33 -6.49
C TYR A 291 8.02 10.82 -5.99
N GLY A 292 8.22 10.95 -4.69
CA GLY A 292 9.34 10.40 -3.95
C GLY A 292 8.89 9.96 -2.57
N ARG A 293 9.42 8.83 -2.09
CA ARG A 293 9.09 8.27 -0.79
C ARG A 293 10.30 7.57 -0.17
N ASN A 294 10.55 7.84 1.09
CA ASN A 294 11.55 7.18 1.93
C ASN A 294 10.82 6.42 3.04
N TRP A 295 11.09 5.13 3.17
CA TRP A 295 10.52 4.28 4.22
C TRP A 295 11.65 3.57 4.96
N LYS A 296 11.55 3.50 6.28
CA LYS A 296 12.56 2.88 7.15
C LYS A 296 11.90 1.94 8.12
N LEU A 297 12.55 0.82 8.40
CA LEU A 297 12.25 -0.13 9.45
C LEU A 297 13.46 -0.22 10.37
N ASN A 298 13.36 0.31 11.60
CA ASN A 298 14.52 0.49 12.47
C ASN A 298 14.17 0.53 13.98
N PRO A 299 14.28 -0.59 14.71
CA PRO A 299 14.45 -1.95 14.24
C PRO A 299 13.12 -2.70 14.13
N TYR A 300 13.12 -3.75 13.30
CA TYR A 300 12.25 -4.89 13.53
C TYR A 300 12.99 -5.94 14.34
N HIS A 301 12.63 -6.10 15.61
CA HIS A 301 13.26 -7.01 16.57
C HIS A 301 12.23 -8.03 17.05
N PHE A 302 12.54 -9.32 16.90
CA PHE A 302 11.63 -10.38 17.34
C PHE A 302 12.38 -11.61 17.86
N ASP A 303 11.73 -12.34 18.77
CA ASP A 303 12.15 -13.64 19.30
C ASP A 303 11.92 -14.74 18.25
N LEU A 304 12.92 -15.59 18.05
CA LEU A 304 12.87 -16.69 17.09
C LEU A 304 12.32 -18.00 17.68
N ASP A 305 12.31 -18.15 19.01
CA ASP A 305 11.85 -19.38 19.66
C ASP A 305 10.58 -19.21 20.52
N PHE A 306 10.11 -17.98 20.69
CA PHE A 306 8.86 -17.62 21.36
C PHE A 306 8.78 -18.15 22.80
N SER A 307 9.93 -18.26 23.45
CA SER A 307 10.12 -18.94 24.72
C SER A 307 10.91 -18.07 25.69
N PRO A 308 10.94 -18.42 26.98
CA PRO A 308 11.69 -17.63 27.95
C PRO A 308 13.19 -17.95 27.91
N ASN A 309 13.65 -18.72 26.92
CA ASN A 309 15.05 -19.11 26.79
C ASN A 309 15.80 -18.06 25.97
N PRO A 310 16.86 -17.46 26.52
CA PRO A 310 17.57 -16.41 25.83
C PRO A 310 18.43 -16.94 24.70
N GLY A 311 18.68 -16.07 23.71
CA GLY A 311 19.69 -16.25 22.67
C GLY A 311 19.17 -16.64 21.29
N SER A 312 17.85 -16.64 21.11
CA SER A 312 17.16 -16.84 19.83
C SER A 312 16.47 -15.54 19.39
N GLU A 313 17.16 -14.64 18.68
CA GLU A 313 16.59 -13.35 18.27
C GLU A 313 16.92 -13.00 16.82
N SER A 314 16.10 -12.14 16.21
CA SER A 314 16.33 -11.55 14.90
C SER A 314 16.12 -10.05 14.93
N LYS A 315 17.04 -9.30 14.34
CA LYS A 315 16.95 -7.85 14.14
C LYS A 315 17.09 -7.52 12.67
N ILE A 316 16.13 -6.79 12.12
CA ILE A 316 16.13 -6.31 10.74
C ILE A 316 16.13 -4.79 10.76
N PHE A 317 17.02 -4.23 9.95
CA PHE A 317 17.07 -2.82 9.61
C PHE A 317 16.92 -2.74 8.10
N GLN A 318 15.96 -1.95 7.62
CA GLN A 318 15.74 -1.80 6.18
C GLN A 318 15.36 -0.35 5.86
N THR A 319 15.91 0.19 4.79
CA THR A 319 15.50 1.45 4.18
C THR A 319 15.07 1.16 2.76
N GLN A 320 13.99 1.82 2.31
CA GLN A 320 13.54 1.81 0.94
C GLN A 320 13.34 3.25 0.48
N GLU A 321 14.08 3.65 -0.55
CA GLU A 321 13.87 4.88 -1.28
C GLU A 321 13.16 4.54 -2.59
N SER A 322 12.13 5.29 -2.93
CA SER A 322 11.39 5.12 -4.17
C SER A 322 11.10 6.48 -4.79
N ARG A 323 11.26 6.56 -6.11
CA ARG A 323 10.95 7.75 -6.89
C ARG A 323 10.31 7.34 -8.20
N GLY A 324 9.47 8.20 -8.74
CA GLY A 324 8.83 7.89 -10.01
C GLY A 324 8.19 9.08 -10.69
N GLN A 325 7.86 8.84 -11.94
CA GLN A 325 7.15 9.74 -12.82
C GLN A 325 6.12 8.95 -13.60
N GLU A 326 4.88 9.43 -13.62
CA GLU A 326 3.81 8.85 -14.41
C GLU A 326 3.14 9.93 -15.27
N PHE A 327 2.87 9.60 -16.53
CA PHE A 327 2.06 10.40 -17.45
C PHE A 327 0.85 9.57 -17.89
N ARG A 328 -0.35 10.13 -17.79
CA ARG A 328 -1.58 9.54 -18.31
C ARG A 328 -2.29 10.52 -19.23
N PHE A 329 -2.88 9.98 -20.29
CA PHE A 329 -3.74 10.66 -21.24
C PHE A 329 -5.03 9.85 -21.37
N SER A 330 -6.18 10.52 -21.44
CA SER A 330 -7.44 9.85 -21.72
C SER A 330 -8.35 10.68 -22.61
N SER A 331 -9.24 10.02 -23.35
CA SER A 331 -10.36 10.69 -23.99
C SER A 331 -11.26 11.37 -22.95
N ILE A 332 -12.02 12.36 -23.41
CA ILE A 332 -13.15 12.89 -22.65
C ILE A 332 -14.24 11.82 -22.61
N GLU A 333 -14.82 11.60 -21.44
CA GLU A 333 -15.85 10.58 -21.22
C GLU A 333 -17.14 10.86 -22.04
N GLY A 334 -17.87 9.79 -22.35
CA GLY A 334 -19.15 9.86 -23.04
C GLY A 334 -19.09 9.69 -24.56
N GLY A 335 -17.92 9.34 -25.11
CA GLY A 335 -17.76 8.99 -26.52
C GLY A 335 -18.19 7.56 -26.85
N THR A 336 -18.40 7.26 -28.13
CA THR A 336 -18.52 5.85 -28.59
C THR A 336 -17.22 5.07 -28.42
N TRP A 337 -16.10 5.79 -28.46
CA TRP A 337 -14.75 5.29 -28.27
C TRP A 337 -14.10 6.05 -27.13
N ASP A 338 -13.74 5.32 -26.08
CA ASP A 338 -12.90 5.85 -25.02
C ASP A 338 -11.50 5.25 -25.13
N TRP A 339 -10.48 6.02 -24.78
CA TRP A 339 -9.12 5.53 -24.76
C TRP A 339 -8.35 6.11 -23.59
N ALA A 340 -7.38 5.33 -23.12
CA ALA A 340 -6.39 5.79 -22.15
C ALA A 340 -5.01 5.31 -22.60
N ALA A 341 -3.99 6.13 -22.39
CA ALA A 341 -2.60 5.78 -22.68
C ALA A 341 -1.69 6.43 -21.66
N GLY A 342 -0.57 5.80 -21.35
CA GLY A 342 0.37 6.33 -20.38
C GLY A 342 1.76 5.73 -20.46
N ALA A 343 2.64 6.40 -19.74
CA ALA A 343 4.03 6.01 -19.57
C ALA A 343 4.42 6.19 -18.10
N SER A 344 5.21 5.27 -17.57
CA SER A 344 5.71 5.32 -16.20
C SER A 344 7.20 5.04 -16.15
N TYR A 345 7.85 5.69 -15.19
CA TYR A 345 9.20 5.37 -14.72
C TYR A 345 9.14 5.26 -13.20
N ALA A 346 9.78 4.23 -12.65
CA ALA A 346 10.00 4.12 -11.22
C ALA A 346 11.39 3.56 -10.95
N ASP A 347 11.99 4.07 -9.89
CA ASP A 347 13.29 3.66 -9.39
C ASP A 347 13.19 3.42 -7.88
N ILE A 348 13.64 2.25 -7.46
CA ILE A 348 13.49 1.75 -6.10
C ILE A 348 14.82 1.20 -5.64
N ASP A 349 15.34 1.79 -4.57
CA ASP A 349 16.56 1.35 -3.89
C ASP A 349 16.18 0.83 -2.50
N VAL A 350 16.52 -0.42 -2.21
CA VAL A 350 16.33 -1.06 -0.90
C VAL A 350 17.69 -1.41 -0.34
N THR A 351 17.96 -1.00 0.89
CA THR A 351 19.16 -1.43 1.62
C THR A 351 18.75 -1.99 2.97
N GLY A 352 19.46 -2.98 3.45
CA GLY A 352 19.17 -3.52 4.77
C GLY A 352 20.26 -4.40 5.33
N ASN A 353 20.17 -4.58 6.64
CA ASN A 353 20.95 -5.56 7.39
C ASN A 353 20.00 -6.42 8.21
N THR A 354 20.32 -7.69 8.30
CA THR A 354 19.66 -8.63 9.21
C THR A 354 20.70 -9.34 10.06
N THR A 355 20.48 -9.36 11.36
CA THR A 355 21.25 -10.17 12.30
C THR A 355 20.32 -11.17 12.95
N ARG A 356 20.70 -12.46 12.93
CA ARG A 356 19.98 -13.53 13.61
C ARG A 356 20.92 -14.27 14.53
N SER A 357 20.52 -14.44 15.78
CA SER A 357 21.23 -15.24 16.77
C SER A 357 20.33 -16.41 17.16
N PHE A 358 20.86 -17.62 17.19
CA PHE A 358 20.12 -18.82 17.59
C PHE A 358 21.09 -19.94 17.98
N PHE A 359 20.55 -21.02 18.56
CA PHE A 359 21.34 -22.20 18.92
C PHE A 359 21.25 -23.29 17.85
N ILE A 360 22.37 -23.96 17.59
CA ILE A 360 22.41 -25.15 16.74
C ILE A 360 22.82 -26.39 17.53
N PRO A 361 22.31 -27.59 17.21
CA PRO A 361 22.78 -28.82 17.81
C PRO A 361 24.21 -29.13 17.35
N LEU A 362 25.08 -29.48 18.29
CA LEU A 362 26.43 -29.96 18.01
C LEU A 362 26.44 -31.48 17.79
N PRO A 363 27.20 -31.99 16.80
CA PRO A 363 27.39 -33.42 16.63
C PRO A 363 27.97 -34.08 17.90
N PRO A 364 27.64 -35.35 18.21
CA PRO A 364 28.19 -36.07 19.36
C PRO A 364 29.73 -36.06 19.43
N GLU A 365 30.39 -36.01 18.28
CA GLU A 365 31.85 -35.95 18.13
C GLU A 365 32.46 -34.66 18.71
N PHE A 366 31.66 -33.60 18.86
CA PHE A 366 32.03 -32.34 19.50
C PHE A 366 31.48 -32.20 20.93
N GLY A 367 31.07 -33.31 21.55
CA GLY A 367 30.55 -33.35 22.91
C GLY A 367 29.03 -33.25 23.03
N GLY A 368 28.31 -33.17 21.90
CA GLY A 368 26.87 -32.96 21.87
C GLY A 368 26.45 -31.58 22.43
N GLY A 369 25.15 -31.38 22.64
CA GLY A 369 24.60 -30.13 23.18
C GLY A 369 24.30 -29.09 22.11
N PHE A 370 24.30 -27.81 22.50
CA PHE A 370 23.95 -26.68 21.64
C PHE A 370 25.04 -25.60 21.67
N ALA A 371 25.28 -24.96 20.53
CA ALA A 371 26.20 -23.82 20.41
C ALA A 371 25.46 -22.57 19.89
N PRO A 372 25.71 -21.39 20.46
CA PRO A 372 25.15 -20.14 19.94
C PRO A 372 25.84 -19.77 18.63
N VAL A 373 25.05 -19.28 17.69
CA VAL A 373 25.49 -18.87 16.36
C VAL A 373 24.81 -17.58 16.01
N THR A 374 25.57 -16.67 15.44
CA THR A 374 25.05 -15.44 14.84
C THR A 374 25.30 -15.45 13.34
N THR A 375 24.26 -15.20 12.57
CA THR A 375 24.34 -14.96 11.13
C THR A 375 24.03 -13.51 10.84
N THR A 376 24.78 -12.89 9.94
CA THR A 376 24.51 -11.54 9.45
C THR A 376 24.25 -11.59 7.95
N THR A 377 23.41 -10.70 7.45
CA THR A 377 23.16 -10.52 6.02
C THR A 377 23.00 -9.03 5.74
N ASP A 378 23.90 -8.50 4.95
CA ASP A 378 23.80 -7.17 4.34
C ASP A 378 23.29 -7.35 2.91
N TYR A 379 22.33 -6.52 2.51
CA TYR A 379 21.78 -6.57 1.17
C TYR A 379 21.44 -5.18 0.63
N SER A 380 21.58 -5.04 -0.68
CA SER A 380 21.04 -3.93 -1.46
C SER A 380 20.31 -4.46 -2.69
N LEU A 381 19.14 -3.93 -2.96
CA LEU A 381 18.32 -4.22 -4.14
C LEU A 381 18.07 -2.91 -4.87
N ASN A 382 18.41 -2.84 -6.16
CA ASN A 382 18.07 -1.68 -6.98
C ASN A 382 17.18 -2.15 -8.13
N GLU A 383 16.10 -1.43 -8.38
CA GLU A 383 15.14 -1.70 -9.44
C GLU A 383 14.78 -0.41 -10.18
N GLU A 384 15.15 -0.35 -11.46
CA GLU A 384 14.64 0.63 -12.41
C GLU A 384 13.56 -0.03 -13.29
N SER A 385 12.44 0.66 -13.48
CA SER A 385 11.33 0.16 -14.28
C SER A 385 10.77 1.23 -15.21
N TYR A 386 10.45 0.82 -16.43
CA TYR A 386 9.79 1.63 -17.45
C TYR A 386 8.54 0.91 -17.93
N GLY A 387 7.40 1.59 -17.92
CA GLY A 387 6.13 1.07 -18.40
C GLY A 387 5.58 1.92 -19.54
N LEU A 388 5.07 1.27 -20.57
CA LEU A 388 4.18 1.88 -21.58
C LEU A 388 2.89 1.09 -21.62
N PHE A 389 1.76 1.78 -21.53
CA PHE A 389 0.46 1.14 -21.44
C PHE A 389 -0.63 1.94 -22.14
N GLY A 390 -1.69 1.25 -22.52
CA GLY A 390 -2.89 1.89 -22.99
C GLY A 390 -4.02 0.91 -23.25
N GLN A 391 -5.21 1.46 -23.39
CA GLN A 391 -6.41 0.74 -23.74
C GLN A 391 -7.34 1.57 -24.62
N VAL A 392 -8.13 0.86 -25.42
CA VAL A 392 -9.25 1.41 -26.17
C VAL A 392 -10.49 0.62 -25.81
N SER A 393 -11.57 1.35 -25.58
CA SER A 393 -12.88 0.88 -25.17
C SER A 393 -13.89 1.28 -26.24
N TYR A 394 -14.69 0.33 -26.71
CA TYR A 394 -15.80 0.57 -27.63
C TYR A 394 -17.13 0.35 -26.90
N ASN A 395 -17.92 1.42 -26.82
CA ASN A 395 -19.20 1.48 -26.10
C ASN A 395 -20.39 1.66 -27.05
N GLY A 396 -20.21 1.38 -28.35
CA GLY A 396 -21.25 1.60 -29.37
C GLY A 396 -22.34 0.52 -29.44
N ILE A 397 -22.30 -0.49 -28.57
CA ILE A 397 -23.31 -1.55 -28.50
C ILE A 397 -24.03 -1.43 -27.15
N GLU A 398 -25.36 -1.38 -27.19
CA GLU A 398 -26.18 -1.33 -25.99
C GLU A 398 -25.85 -2.51 -25.07
N ASN A 399 -25.50 -2.20 -23.82
CA ASN A 399 -25.12 -3.17 -22.79
C ASN A 399 -23.89 -4.04 -23.10
N VAL A 400 -23.07 -3.70 -24.10
CA VAL A 400 -21.84 -4.43 -24.44
C VAL A 400 -20.68 -3.46 -24.65
N GLY A 401 -19.71 -3.50 -23.73
CA GLY A 401 -18.41 -2.83 -23.86
C GLY A 401 -17.32 -3.80 -24.33
N VAL A 402 -16.48 -3.38 -25.27
CA VAL A 402 -15.31 -4.15 -25.74
C VAL A 402 -14.05 -3.37 -25.44
N HIS A 403 -13.10 -4.01 -24.74
CA HIS A 403 -11.85 -3.38 -24.29
C HIS A 403 -10.67 -4.14 -24.86
N LEU A 404 -9.74 -3.40 -25.45
CA LEU A 404 -8.46 -3.93 -25.88
C LEU A 404 -7.36 -3.07 -25.25
N GLY A 405 -6.50 -3.70 -24.47
CA GLY A 405 -5.38 -3.02 -23.83
C GLY A 405 -4.07 -3.73 -24.09
N LEU A 406 -2.99 -2.95 -24.11
CA LEU A 406 -1.62 -3.42 -24.26
C LEU A 406 -0.74 -2.75 -23.22
N ARG A 407 0.23 -3.52 -22.71
CA ARG A 407 1.29 -3.02 -21.84
C ARG A 407 2.62 -3.64 -22.22
N GLY A 408 3.68 -2.83 -22.18
CA GLY A 408 5.05 -3.29 -22.21
C GLY A 408 5.81 -2.73 -21.02
N ASP A 409 6.49 -3.60 -20.28
CA ASP A 409 7.37 -3.23 -19.19
C ASP A 409 8.81 -3.64 -19.47
N GLN A 410 9.74 -2.78 -19.06
CA GLN A 410 11.16 -3.10 -19.01
C GLN A 410 11.66 -2.86 -17.59
N TYR A 411 12.31 -3.88 -17.01
CA TYR A 411 12.91 -3.81 -15.68
C TYR A 411 14.42 -4.02 -15.79
N ASP A 412 15.18 -3.21 -15.07
CA ASP A 412 16.57 -3.49 -14.72
C ASP A 412 16.65 -3.69 -13.20
N LYS A 413 17.05 -4.88 -12.79
CA LYS A 413 17.13 -5.27 -11.37
C LYS A 413 18.51 -5.81 -11.07
N SER A 414 19.03 -5.41 -9.93
CA SER A 414 20.28 -5.92 -9.37
C SER A 414 20.13 -6.20 -7.88
N ILE A 415 20.75 -7.26 -7.42
CA ILE A 415 20.90 -7.60 -6.01
C ILE A 415 22.37 -7.71 -5.67
N ASN A 416 22.79 -7.10 -4.57
CA ASN A 416 24.05 -7.41 -3.92
C ASN A 416 23.74 -7.88 -2.51
N ARG A 417 24.28 -9.04 -2.15
CA ARG A 417 24.04 -9.66 -0.85
C ARG A 417 25.32 -10.26 -0.33
N SER A 418 25.76 -9.80 0.83
CA SER A 418 26.82 -10.40 1.61
C SER A 418 26.21 -11.06 2.85
N ALA A 419 26.46 -12.34 3.06
CA ALA A 419 25.97 -13.03 4.25
C ALA A 419 27.08 -13.83 4.92
N PHE A 420 27.09 -13.82 6.25
CA PHE A 420 27.99 -14.62 7.06
C PHE A 420 27.16 -15.65 7.83
N GLY A 421 27.42 -16.93 7.59
CA GLY A 421 26.70 -18.05 8.18
C GLY A 421 27.60 -18.97 9.00
N LEU A 422 27.02 -20.10 9.42
CA LEU A 422 27.67 -21.16 10.18
C LEU A 422 29.00 -21.66 9.59
N SER A 423 29.08 -21.74 8.27
CA SER A 423 30.23 -22.24 7.52
C SER A 423 31.17 -21.13 7.03
N GLY A 424 31.00 -19.89 7.52
CA GLY A 424 31.72 -18.71 7.05
C GLY A 424 30.92 -17.89 6.02
N PRO A 425 31.60 -17.11 5.16
CA PRO A 425 30.95 -16.31 4.13
C PRO A 425 30.09 -17.19 3.20
N VAL A 426 28.84 -16.81 3.02
CA VAL A 426 27.96 -17.39 2.01
C VAL A 426 28.30 -16.73 0.68
N PRO A 427 28.47 -17.49 -0.42
CA PRO A 427 28.75 -16.92 -1.73
C PRO A 427 27.73 -15.83 -2.10
N ASN A 428 28.22 -14.72 -2.65
CA ASN A 428 27.36 -13.67 -3.18
C ASN A 428 26.49 -14.22 -4.31
N ILE A 429 25.27 -13.70 -4.38
CA ILE A 429 24.38 -13.86 -5.53
C ILE A 429 24.55 -12.58 -6.33
N ASP A 430 25.43 -12.58 -7.33
CA ASP A 430 25.54 -11.49 -8.30
C ASP A 430 24.62 -11.83 -9.49
N GLU A 431 23.38 -11.33 -9.50
CA GLU A 431 22.38 -11.55 -10.60
C GLU A 431 21.69 -10.26 -11.09
#